data_AF-A0AAZ3SG69-F1
#
_entry.id   AF-A0AAZ3SG69-F1
#
_cell.length_a   1.000
_cell.length_b   1.000
_cell.length_c   1.000
_cell.angle_alpha   90.00
_cell.angle_beta   90.00
_cell.angle_gamma   90.00
#
_symmetry.space_group_name_H-M   'P 1'
#
loop_
_entity.id
_entity.type
_entity.pdbx_description
1 polymer ?
#
loop_
_entity_poly.entity_id
_entity_poly.type
_entity_poly.pdbx_seq_one_letter_code
_entity_poly.pdbx_strand_id
1 'polypeptide(L)'
;LEEDRRPARLSRVYDIHASNLKRWLFIKPSPYVKVWCGSSFHGKSNTLEKQENPVWPGEFNFANILPNAVLTVEVWDDVIGLDHHMGTCKITIRPGTHSEICQLKRGTVYYSYSYGYVYSY
;
A
#
# COMPACT_ATOMS: atom_id res chain seq x y z
N LEU A 1 -20.46 -7.38 33.89
CA LEU A 1 -19.09 -7.24 33.36
C LEU A 1 -19.04 -8.09 32.11
N GLU A 2 -19.37 -7.49 30.97
CA GLU A 2 -19.16 -8.11 29.67
C GLU A 2 -18.64 -6.98 28.79
N GLU A 3 -17.33 -6.83 28.81
CA GLU A 3 -16.62 -5.90 27.96
C GLU A 3 -16.85 -6.38 26.53
N ASP A 4 -17.58 -5.57 25.75
CA ASP A 4 -17.87 -5.72 24.32
C ASP A 4 -16.57 -5.96 23.55
N ARG A 5 -16.07 -7.20 23.55
CA ARG A 5 -14.92 -7.65 22.75
C ARG A 5 -15.36 -7.71 21.30
N ARG A 6 -15.53 -6.55 20.67
CA ARG A 6 -15.62 -6.49 19.22
C ARG A 6 -14.35 -7.12 18.67
N PRO A 7 -14.45 -8.09 17.75
CA PRO A 7 -13.28 -8.71 17.17
C PRO A 7 -12.38 -7.65 16.54
N ALA A 8 -11.08 -7.76 16.78
CA ALA A 8 -10.10 -6.86 16.20
C ALA A 8 -10.15 -6.99 14.68
N ARG A 9 -10.27 -5.84 14.01
CA ARG A 9 -10.28 -5.78 12.54
C ARG A 9 -8.86 -5.65 12.06
N LEU A 10 -8.33 -6.72 11.45
CA LEU A 10 -6.97 -6.74 10.93
C LEU A 10 -7.01 -6.57 9.42
N SER A 11 -6.15 -5.69 8.94
CA SER A 11 -5.87 -5.51 7.54
C SER A 11 -4.39 -5.74 7.28
N ARG A 12 -4.10 -6.50 6.24
CA ARG A 12 -2.74 -6.74 5.75
C ARG A 12 -2.68 -6.33 4.29
N VAL A 13 -1.64 -5.60 3.90
CA VAL A 13 -1.32 -5.26 2.51
C VAL A 13 0.04 -5.84 2.17
N TYR A 14 0.12 -6.63 1.10
CA TYR A 14 1.27 -7.45 0.78
C TYR A 14 1.38 -7.68 -0.74
N ASP A 15 2.46 -8.35 -1.15
CA ASP A 15 2.73 -8.65 -2.56
C ASP A 15 2.75 -7.39 -3.44
N ILE A 16 3.29 -6.30 -2.89
CA ILE A 16 3.31 -5.01 -3.57
C ILE A 16 4.43 -5.02 -4.60
N HIS A 17 4.07 -4.82 -5.86
CA HIS A 17 5.01 -4.68 -6.95
C HIS A 17 4.48 -3.70 -7.99
N ALA A 18 5.36 -3.20 -8.85
CA ALA A 18 4.97 -2.32 -9.94
C ALA A 18 5.68 -2.70 -11.24
N SER A 19 5.10 -2.30 -12.36
CA SER A 19 5.67 -2.48 -13.68
C SER A 19 5.74 -1.15 -14.43
N ASN A 20 6.80 -1.00 -15.25
CA ASN A 20 6.99 0.13 -16.15
C ASN A 20 6.92 1.50 -15.46
N LEU A 21 7.43 1.63 -14.23
CA LEU A 21 7.54 2.91 -13.54
C LEU A 21 8.54 3.81 -14.27
N LYS A 22 8.12 5.03 -14.61
CA LYS A 22 8.99 6.00 -15.31
C LYS A 22 8.99 7.36 -14.62
N ARG A 23 10.20 7.89 -14.36
CA ARG A 23 10.38 9.24 -13.83
C ARG A 23 10.37 10.29 -14.93
N TRP A 24 11.32 10.22 -15.85
CA TRP A 24 11.45 11.04 -17.07
C TRP A 24 12.09 10.15 -18.14
N LEU A 25 12.11 10.58 -19.41
CA LEU A 25 12.83 9.87 -20.47
C LEU A 25 14.28 9.54 -20.01
N PHE A 26 14.63 8.25 -20.05
CA PHE A 26 15.95 7.68 -19.74
C PHE A 26 16.42 7.69 -18.28
N ILE A 27 15.61 8.16 -17.32
CA ILE A 27 15.99 8.13 -15.89
C ILE A 27 15.16 7.08 -15.14
N LYS A 28 15.86 6.08 -14.60
CA LYS A 28 15.26 5.07 -13.73
C LYS A 28 14.84 5.68 -12.39
N PRO A 29 13.62 5.45 -11.92
CA PRO A 29 13.18 5.90 -10.60
C PRO A 29 13.84 5.05 -9.50
N SER A 30 13.92 5.60 -8.29
CA SER A 30 14.23 4.89 -7.07
C SER A 30 12.98 4.82 -6.19
N PRO A 31 12.04 3.89 -6.48
CA PRO A 31 10.71 4.02 -5.93
C PRO A 31 10.53 3.38 -4.54
N TYR A 32 9.62 3.95 -3.77
CA TYR A 32 9.14 3.43 -2.50
C TYR A 32 7.63 3.64 -2.36
N VAL A 33 6.99 2.89 -1.46
CA VAL A 33 5.54 2.98 -1.22
C VAL A 33 5.22 3.56 0.16
N LYS A 34 4.12 4.30 0.24
CA LYS A 34 3.46 4.68 1.50
C LYS A 34 2.07 4.06 1.55
N VAL A 35 1.72 3.48 2.68
CA VAL A 35 0.40 2.85 2.89
C VAL A 35 -0.37 3.64 3.94
N TRP A 36 -1.60 3.98 3.60
CA TRP A 36 -2.54 4.69 4.46
C TRP A 36 -3.88 3.97 4.48
N CYS A 37 -4.63 4.11 5.57
CA CYS A 37 -6.01 3.64 5.62
C CYS A 37 -6.87 4.71 6.29
N GLY A 38 -7.84 5.26 5.56
CA GLY A 38 -8.49 6.50 5.96
C GLY A 38 -7.47 7.64 6.03
N SER A 39 -7.41 8.34 7.17
CA SER A 39 -6.42 9.38 7.44
C SER A 39 -5.17 8.87 8.18
N SER A 40 -5.11 7.58 8.52
CA SER A 40 -4.03 7.01 9.31
C SER A 40 -2.88 6.52 8.42
N PHE A 41 -1.64 6.92 8.78
CA PHE A 41 -0.42 6.42 8.17
C PHE A 41 -0.04 5.07 8.77
N HIS A 42 0.20 4.07 7.93
CA HIS A 42 0.54 2.71 8.36
C HIS A 42 1.95 2.25 8.00
N GLY A 43 2.72 3.10 7.30
CA GLY A 43 4.14 2.88 7.08
C GLY A 43 4.60 3.20 5.66
N LYS A 44 5.91 3.09 5.49
CA LYS A 44 6.59 3.18 4.20
C LYS A 44 7.51 1.99 3.98
N SER A 45 7.72 1.61 2.72
CA SER A 45 8.74 0.62 2.37
C SER A 45 10.14 1.23 2.38
N ASN A 46 11.13 0.37 2.20
CA ASN A 46 12.46 0.81 1.76
C ASN A 46 12.39 1.36 0.33
N THR A 47 13.30 2.29 0.04
CA THR A 47 13.60 2.76 -1.31
C THR A 47 14.35 1.69 -2.08
N LEU A 48 13.91 1.40 -3.31
CA LEU A 48 14.60 0.47 -4.20
C LEU A 48 15.32 1.27 -5.29
N GLU A 49 16.64 1.28 -5.28
CA GLU A 49 17.41 2.15 -6.17
C GLU A 49 17.30 1.75 -7.64
N LYS A 50 16.97 2.72 -8.52
CA LYS A 50 16.99 2.57 -9.98
C LYS A 50 16.19 1.36 -10.50
N GLN A 51 15.00 1.12 -9.94
CA GLN A 51 14.12 0.01 -10.30
C GLN A 51 12.84 0.51 -11.00
N GLU A 52 12.67 0.15 -12.27
CA GLU A 52 11.45 0.43 -13.04
C GLU A 52 10.34 -0.61 -12.79
N ASN A 53 10.72 -1.82 -12.36
CA ASN A 53 9.81 -2.91 -12.03
C ASN A 53 10.08 -3.39 -10.60
N PRO A 54 9.84 -2.55 -9.58
CA PRO A 54 10.13 -2.88 -8.20
C PRO A 54 9.21 -3.98 -7.66
N VAL A 55 9.76 -4.82 -6.79
CA VAL A 55 9.02 -5.69 -5.89
C VAL A 55 9.43 -5.30 -4.47
N TRP A 56 8.52 -4.73 -3.69
CA TRP A 56 8.84 -4.29 -2.33
C TRP A 56 8.71 -5.47 -1.37
N PRO A 57 9.79 -5.88 -0.68
CA PRO A 57 9.72 -6.97 0.27
C PRO A 57 8.92 -6.54 1.51
N GLY A 58 8.07 -7.44 1.99
CA GLY A 58 7.33 -7.28 3.23
C GLY A 58 5.85 -6.96 3.06
N GLU A 59 5.24 -6.55 4.16
CA GLU A 59 3.82 -6.33 4.30
C GLU A 59 3.54 -5.24 5.33
N PHE A 60 2.37 -4.62 5.19
CA PHE A 60 1.86 -3.63 6.12
C PHE A 60 0.68 -4.23 6.86
N ASN A 61 0.86 -4.49 8.15
CA ASN A 61 -0.19 -4.97 9.04
C ASN A 61 -0.72 -3.82 9.87
N PHE A 62 -2.04 -3.71 9.97
CA PHE A 62 -2.66 -2.69 10.79
C PHE A 62 -4.01 -3.16 11.33
N ALA A 63 -4.35 -2.68 12.52
CA ALA A 63 -5.52 -3.09 13.28
C ALA A 63 -6.51 -1.93 13.47
N ASN A 64 -7.71 -2.26 13.93
CA ASN A 64 -8.77 -1.31 14.30
C ASN A 64 -9.24 -0.42 13.15
N ILE A 65 -9.25 -0.98 11.93
CA ILE A 65 -9.68 -0.26 10.74
C ILE A 65 -11.20 -0.15 10.67
N LEU A 66 -11.66 1.09 10.46
CA LEU A 66 -13.07 1.39 10.28
C LEU A 66 -13.64 0.61 9.08
N PRO A 67 -14.89 0.11 9.17
CA PRO A 67 -15.56 -0.45 8.01
C PRO A 67 -15.61 0.57 6.88
N ASN A 68 -15.42 0.10 5.64
CA ASN A 68 -15.41 0.95 4.44
C ASN A 68 -14.32 2.04 4.44
N ALA A 69 -13.26 1.87 5.24
CA ALA A 69 -12.10 2.75 5.15
C ALA A 69 -11.45 2.67 3.75
N VAL A 70 -10.87 3.78 3.33
CA VAL A 70 -10.16 3.86 2.05
C VAL A 70 -8.71 3.46 2.27
N LEU A 71 -8.32 2.30 1.77
CA LEU A 71 -6.91 1.93 1.63
C LEU A 71 -6.29 2.76 0.51
N THR A 72 -5.21 3.47 0.85
CA THR A 72 -4.45 4.28 -0.09
C THR A 72 -3.02 3.77 -0.16
N VAL A 73 -2.58 3.39 -1.36
CA VAL A 73 -1.19 3.04 -1.66
C VAL A 73 -0.62 4.13 -2.55
N GLU A 74 0.40 4.83 -2.07
CA GLU A 74 1.09 5.87 -2.84
C GLU A 74 2.45 5.37 -3.28
N VAL A 75 2.82 5.66 -4.52
CA VAL A 75 4.16 5.40 -5.05
C VAL A 75 4.91 6.72 -5.14
N TRP A 76 6.12 6.71 -4.63
CA TRP A 76 7.02 7.85 -4.57
C TRP A 76 8.37 7.47 -5.18
N ASP A 77 9.07 8.45 -5.71
CA ASP A 77 10.44 8.33 -6.22
C ASP A 77 11.36 9.18 -5.35
N ASP A 78 12.33 8.55 -4.70
CA ASP A 78 13.32 9.21 -3.86
C ASP A 78 14.44 9.78 -4.74
N VAL A 79 14.48 11.11 -4.84
CA VAL A 79 15.49 11.83 -5.61
C VAL A 79 16.25 12.74 -4.66
N ILE A 80 17.35 12.25 -4.08
CA ILE A 80 18.32 13.00 -3.24
C ILE A 80 17.74 14.34 -2.72
N GLY A 81 16.81 14.24 -1.77
CA GLY A 81 16.20 15.40 -1.09
C GLY A 81 14.89 15.95 -1.65
N LEU A 82 14.36 15.42 -2.76
CA LEU A 82 13.09 15.80 -3.38
C LEU A 82 12.27 14.56 -3.74
N ASP A 83 11.45 14.08 -2.81
CA ASP A 83 10.53 12.99 -3.05
C ASP A 83 9.48 13.39 -4.11
N HIS A 84 9.44 12.67 -5.23
CA HIS A 84 8.47 12.91 -6.29
C HIS A 84 7.30 11.93 -6.20
N HIS A 85 6.09 12.45 -6.07
CA HIS A 85 4.87 11.63 -6.09
C HIS A 85 4.60 11.09 -7.50
N MET A 86 4.59 9.75 -7.64
CA MET A 86 4.38 9.08 -8.94
C MET A 86 2.93 8.68 -9.17
N GLY A 87 2.15 8.51 -8.10
CA GLY A 87 0.74 8.20 -8.19
C GLY A 87 0.15 7.63 -6.90
N THR A 88 -1.18 7.52 -6.92
CA THR A 88 -1.98 7.10 -5.77
C THR A 88 -3.04 6.12 -6.21
N CYS A 89 -3.13 4.98 -5.52
CA CYS A 89 -4.17 3.98 -5.67
C CYS A 89 -5.09 4.07 -4.45
N LYS A 90 -6.40 4.18 -4.67
CA LYS A 90 -7.40 4.26 -3.60
C LYS A 90 -8.45 3.19 -3.82
N ILE A 91 -8.71 2.38 -2.79
CA ILE A 91 -9.78 1.39 -2.79
C ILE A 91 -10.53 1.43 -1.46
N THR A 92 -11.85 1.28 -1.51
CA THR A 92 -12.65 1.03 -0.31
C THR A 92 -12.51 -0.43 0.08
N ILE A 93 -11.93 -0.71 1.25
CA ILE A 93 -11.66 -2.09 1.69
C ILE A 93 -12.95 -2.87 1.89
N ARG A 94 -12.90 -4.17 1.57
CA ARG A 94 -14.01 -5.12 1.75
C ARG A 94 -13.52 -6.36 2.47
N PRO A 95 -14.37 -7.04 3.26
CA PRO A 95 -13.98 -8.29 3.91
C PRO A 95 -13.47 -9.33 2.92
N GLY A 96 -12.50 -10.14 3.34
CA GLY A 96 -11.87 -11.17 2.52
C GLY A 96 -10.49 -10.75 1.99
N THR A 97 -10.01 -11.50 1.01
CA THR A 97 -8.72 -11.27 0.34
C THR A 97 -8.95 -10.85 -1.09
N HIS A 98 -8.27 -9.78 -1.50
CA HIS A 98 -8.45 -9.13 -2.79
C HIS A 98 -7.08 -8.80 -3.39
N SER A 99 -7.01 -8.80 -4.72
CA SER A 99 -5.84 -8.34 -5.46
C SER A 99 -6.26 -7.17 -6.34
N GLU A 100 -5.47 -6.11 -6.30
CA GLU A 100 -5.78 -4.85 -6.94
C GLU A 100 -4.73 -4.53 -8.01
N ILE A 101 -5.22 -3.99 -9.12
CA ILE A 101 -4.39 -3.48 -10.21
C ILE A 101 -4.72 -2.01 -10.39
N CYS A 102 -3.71 -1.15 -10.30
CA CYS A 102 -3.87 0.28 -10.30
C CYS A 102 -2.98 0.91 -11.37
N GLN A 103 -3.61 1.56 -12.34
CA GLN A 103 -2.90 2.27 -13.41
C GLN A 103 -2.46 3.65 -12.92
N LEU A 104 -1.16 3.93 -13.00
CA LEU A 104 -0.59 5.25 -12.74
C LEU A 104 -0.40 5.99 -14.07
N LYS A 105 -0.07 7.28 -14.00
CA LYS A 105 0.31 8.06 -15.19
C LYS A 105 1.51 7.45 -15.92
N ARG A 106 2.41 6.78 -15.18
CA ARG A 106 3.65 6.20 -15.68
C ARG A 106 3.96 4.88 -14.97
N GLY A 107 3.20 3.84 -15.33
CA GLY A 107 3.38 2.47 -14.85
C GLY A 107 2.10 1.91 -14.20
N THR A 108 2.20 0.69 -13.69
CA THR A 108 1.09 -0.01 -13.04
C THR A 108 1.55 -0.56 -11.70
N VAL A 109 0.70 -0.46 -10.68
CA VAL A 109 0.94 -1.01 -9.34
C VAL A 109 0.00 -2.19 -9.11
N TYR A 110 0.52 -3.23 -8.50
CA TYR A 110 -0.16 -4.45 -8.14
C TYR A 110 0.05 -4.67 -6.64
N TYR A 111 -0.99 -5.06 -5.93
CA TYR A 111 -0.89 -5.44 -4.54
C TYR A 111 -2.07 -6.33 -4.15
N SER A 112 -1.89 -7.10 -3.09
CA SER A 112 -2.97 -7.83 -2.45
C SER A 112 -3.26 -7.26 -1.07
N TYR A 113 -4.51 -7.33 -0.65
CA TYR A 113 -4.89 -7.04 0.74
C TYR A 113 -5.88 -8.05 1.27
N SER A 114 -5.80 -8.28 2.58
CA SER A 114 -6.77 -9.08 3.32
C SER A 114 -7.36 -8.22 4.44
N TYR A 115 -8.68 -8.20 4.56
CA TYR A 115 -9.41 -7.51 5.64
C TYR A 115 -10.38 -8.47 6.30
N GLY A 116 -10.27 -8.63 7.61
CA GLY A 116 -11.12 -9.57 8.34
C GLY A 116 -11.12 -9.36 9.84
N TYR A 117 -11.89 -10.22 10.50
CA TYR A 117 -12.01 -10.27 11.94
C TYR A 117 -11.04 -11.31 12.49
N VAL A 118 -10.21 -10.91 13.44
CA VAL A 118 -9.45 -11.84 14.27
C VAL A 118 -10.26 -12.10 15.52
N TYR A 119 -10.73 -13.33 15.68
CA TYR A 119 -11.32 -13.80 16.92
C TYR A 119 -10.20 -14.23 17.85
N SER A 120 -10.04 -13.54 18.98
CA SER A 120 -9.22 -14.02 20.08
C SER A 120 -10.01 -15.09 20.83
N TYR A 121 -9.53 -16.33 20.82
CA TYR A 121 -10.01 -17.40 21.69
C TYR A 121 -9.36 -17.30 23.07
#